data_AF-A0A357EDY3-F1
#
_entry.id   AF-A0A357EDY3-F1
#
_cell.length_a   1.000
_cell.length_b   1.000
_cell.length_c   1.000
_cell.angle_alpha   90.00
_cell.angle_beta   90.00
_cell.angle_gamma   90.00
#
_symmetry.space_group_name_H-M   'P 1'
#
loop_
_entity.id
_entity.type
_entity.pdbx_description
1 polymer ?
#
loop_
_entity_poly.entity_id
_entity_poly.type
_entity_poly.pdbx_seq_one_letter_code
_entity_poly.pdbx_strand_id
1 'polypeptide(L)'
;MNAIDRCLAEIRAIREVADGHAPPYVARSRIGRLALSTAVLVAEEAGLPRPDLPGPIQLPADVSAQLSDLARRCDRIVDISRHISQPSEPLADRWERGWHQLIEELDLLEELLKQSLVNR
;
A
#
# COMPACT_ATOMS: atom_id res chain seq x y z
N MET A 1 16.07 5.54 -8.29
CA MET A 1 15.13 4.53 -7.76
C MET A 1 13.85 4.65 -8.55
N ASN A 2 13.41 3.58 -9.21
CA ASN A 2 12.16 3.64 -9.97
C ASN A 2 10.95 3.62 -9.00
N ALA A 3 9.74 3.90 -9.49
CA ALA A 3 8.54 3.98 -8.65
C ALA A 3 8.18 2.62 -8.00
N ILE A 4 8.49 1.50 -8.66
CA ILE A 4 8.25 0.14 -8.14
C ILE A 4 9.19 -0.16 -6.96
N ASP A 5 10.50 0.08 -7.11
CA ASP A 5 11.51 -0.09 -6.06
C ASP A 5 11.13 0.70 -4.80
N ARG A 6 10.57 1.90 -4.99
CA ARG A 6 10.09 2.73 -3.89
C ARG A 6 8.91 2.06 -3.17
N CYS A 7 7.96 1.51 -3.90
CA CYS A 7 6.84 0.75 -3.31
C CYS A 7 7.36 -0.46 -2.53
N LEU A 8 8.28 -1.24 -3.12
CA LEU A 8 8.88 -2.42 -2.48
C LEU A 8 9.65 -2.05 -1.20
N ALA A 9 10.37 -0.94 -1.20
CA ALA A 9 11.07 -0.44 -0.02
C ALA A 9 10.10 -0.06 1.11
N GLU A 10 8.98 0.60 0.80
CA GLU A 10 7.96 0.93 1.82
C GLU A 10 7.23 -0.32 2.33
N ILE A 11 6.95 -1.32 1.47
CA ILE A 11 6.40 -2.63 1.89
C ILE A 11 7.35 -3.29 2.91
N ARG A 12 8.64 -3.34 2.60
CA ARG A 12 9.66 -3.89 3.51
C ARG A 12 9.67 -3.15 4.85
N ALA A 13 9.63 -1.82 4.81
CA ALA A 13 9.55 -1.01 6.02
C ALA A 13 8.27 -1.32 6.82
N ILE A 14 7.12 -1.56 6.20
CA ILE A 14 5.91 -1.90 6.95
C ILE A 14 6.07 -3.26 7.65
N ARG A 15 6.67 -4.26 6.99
CA ARG A 15 6.95 -5.57 7.58
C ARG A 15 7.88 -5.50 8.79
N GLU A 16 8.90 -4.64 8.76
CA GLU A 16 9.75 -4.41 9.94
C GLU A 16 8.96 -3.96 11.18
N VAL A 17 7.86 -3.22 11.00
CA VAL A 17 6.99 -2.84 12.13
C VAL A 17 6.21 -4.06 12.63
N ALA A 18 5.68 -4.88 11.72
CA ALA A 18 4.95 -6.09 12.06
C ALA A 18 5.82 -7.11 12.82
N ASP A 19 7.09 -7.24 12.45
CA ASP A 19 8.06 -8.12 13.09
C ASP A 19 8.61 -7.58 14.42
N GLY A 20 8.18 -6.39 14.85
CA GLY A 20 8.64 -5.75 16.08
C GLY A 20 10.03 -5.10 15.99
N HIS A 21 10.62 -5.00 14.79
CA HIS A 21 11.88 -4.31 14.55
C HIS A 21 11.74 -2.78 14.51
N ALA A 22 10.51 -2.26 14.48
CA ALA A 22 10.22 -0.83 14.52
C ALA A 22 8.98 -0.51 15.39
N PRO A 23 8.88 0.72 15.94
CA PRO A 23 7.77 1.09 16.81
C PRO A 23 6.39 1.04 16.10
N PRO A 24 5.33 0.50 16.74
CA PRO A 24 3.96 0.47 16.20
C PRO A 24 3.46 1.80 15.61
N TYR A 25 3.76 2.93 16.26
CA TYR A 25 3.27 4.24 15.84
C TYR A 25 3.82 4.70 14.47
N VAL A 26 4.94 4.12 14.00
CA VAL A 26 5.49 4.48 12.68
C VAL A 26 4.77 3.79 11.52
N ALA A 27 3.95 2.76 11.79
CA ALA A 27 3.20 2.01 10.78
C ALA A 27 2.35 2.94 9.90
N ARG A 28 1.59 3.83 10.53
CA ARG A 28 0.69 4.75 9.82
C ARG A 28 1.43 5.64 8.82
N SER A 29 2.60 6.15 9.21
CA SER A 29 3.42 6.97 8.31
C SER A 29 3.97 6.15 7.14
N ARG A 30 4.47 4.93 7.41
CA ARG A 30 5.00 4.01 6.39
C ARG A 30 3.89 3.61 5.39
N ILE A 31 2.70 3.28 5.87
CA ILE A 31 1.54 2.96 5.02
C ILE A 31 1.13 4.16 4.17
N GLY A 32 1.10 5.37 4.73
CA GLY A 32 0.83 6.59 3.96
C GLY A 32 1.83 6.83 2.84
N ARG A 33 3.12 6.54 3.06
CA ARG A 33 4.16 6.63 2.03
C ARG A 33 4.04 5.55 0.95
N LEU A 34 3.68 4.32 1.34
CA LEU A 34 3.37 3.26 0.39
C LEU A 34 2.20 3.69 -0.51
N ALA A 35 1.09 4.14 0.09
CA ALA A 35 -0.09 4.57 -0.64
C ALA A 35 0.21 5.69 -1.64
N LEU A 36 0.98 6.70 -1.23
CA LEU A 36 1.43 7.76 -2.14
C LEU A 36 2.32 7.21 -3.26
N SER A 37 3.26 6.32 -2.94
CA SER A 37 4.17 5.74 -3.94
C SER A 37 3.42 4.89 -4.97
N THR A 38 2.43 4.11 -4.54
CA THR A 38 1.58 3.31 -5.43
C THR A 38 0.66 4.21 -6.27
N ALA A 39 0.08 5.26 -5.69
CA ALA A 39 -0.74 6.22 -6.44
C ALA A 39 0.07 6.96 -7.51
N VAL A 40 1.31 7.34 -7.20
CA VAL A 40 2.27 7.91 -8.16
C VAL A 40 2.56 6.93 -9.29
N LEU A 41 2.89 5.68 -8.96
CA LEU A 41 3.16 4.64 -9.96
C LEU A 41 1.96 4.46 -10.89
N VAL A 42 0.77 4.30 -10.34
CA VAL A 42 -0.45 4.10 -11.12
C VAL A 42 -0.75 5.31 -12.01
N ALA A 43 -0.57 6.52 -11.51
CA ALA A 43 -0.77 7.74 -12.30
C ALA A 43 0.25 7.84 -13.46
N GLU A 44 1.53 7.55 -13.21
CA GLU A 44 2.57 7.54 -14.24
C GLU A 44 2.25 6.54 -15.36
N GLU A 45 1.85 5.31 -15.00
CA GLU A 45 1.50 4.28 -15.99
C GLU A 45 0.20 4.56 -16.75
N ALA A 46 -0.76 5.23 -16.11
CA ALA A 46 -2.02 5.60 -16.74
C ALA A 46 -1.95 6.93 -17.52
N GLY A 47 -0.80 7.62 -17.52
CA GLY A 47 -0.65 8.95 -18.13
C GLY A 47 -1.48 10.04 -17.43
N LEU A 48 -1.75 9.88 -16.14
CA LEU A 48 -2.54 10.81 -15.33
C LEU A 48 -1.63 11.79 -14.56
N PRO A 49 -2.18 12.92 -14.07
CA PRO A 49 -1.44 13.81 -13.18
C PRO A 49 -0.94 13.11 -11.93
N ARG A 50 0.33 13.36 -11.59
CA ARG A 50 0.96 12.83 -10.38
C ARG A 50 0.25 13.38 -9.13
N PRO A 51 -0.17 12.54 -8.16
CA PRO A 51 -0.74 13.01 -6.91
C PRO A 51 0.34 13.52 -5.94
N ASP A 52 0.01 14.57 -5.19
CA ASP A 52 0.88 15.14 -4.15
C ASP A 52 0.58 14.60 -2.74
N LEU A 53 -0.60 13.99 -2.56
CA LEU A 53 -1.08 13.48 -1.27
C LEU A 53 -1.63 12.06 -1.43
N PRO A 54 -1.53 11.20 -0.39
CA PRO A 54 -2.17 9.90 -0.39
C PRO A 54 -3.69 10.06 -0.39
N GLY A 55 -4.37 9.30 -1.25
CA GLY A 55 -5.82 9.34 -1.39
C GLY A 55 -6.34 8.23 -2.32
N PRO A 56 -7.66 8.13 -2.49
CA PRO A 56 -8.27 7.16 -3.40
C PRO A 56 -7.76 7.36 -4.82
N ILE A 57 -7.43 6.27 -5.50
CA ILE A 57 -6.93 6.34 -6.87
C ILE A 57 -8.12 6.23 -7.83
N GLN A 58 -8.49 7.34 -8.46
CA GLN A 58 -9.54 7.36 -9.47
C GLN A 58 -8.96 7.05 -10.84
N LEU A 59 -9.41 5.94 -11.44
CA LEU A 59 -8.96 5.51 -12.76
C LEU A 59 -10.07 5.63 -13.81
N PRO A 60 -9.72 6.01 -15.06
CA PRO A 60 -10.59 5.85 -16.21
C PRO A 60 -11.02 4.38 -16.42
N ALA A 61 -12.16 4.15 -17.07
CA ALA A 61 -12.70 2.80 -17.26
C ALA A 61 -11.92 1.93 -18.27
N ASP A 62 -11.07 2.55 -19.09
CA ASP A 62 -10.30 1.93 -20.17
C ASP A 62 -8.87 1.54 -19.77
N VAL A 63 -8.47 1.78 -18.51
CA VAL A 63 -7.15 1.37 -18.03
C VAL A 63 -7.01 -0.15 -17.95
N SER A 64 -5.78 -0.64 -17.98
CA SER A 64 -5.51 -2.08 -17.89
C SER A 64 -6.03 -2.67 -16.57
N ALA A 65 -6.42 -3.95 -16.62
CA ALA A 65 -6.84 -4.69 -15.43
C ALA A 65 -5.76 -4.69 -14.33
N GLN A 66 -4.48 -4.72 -14.73
CA GLN A 66 -3.35 -4.66 -13.81
C GLN A 66 -3.27 -3.33 -13.04
N LEU A 67 -3.48 -2.19 -13.70
CA LEU A 67 -3.50 -0.88 -13.04
C LEU A 67 -4.72 -0.72 -12.13
N SER A 68 -5.88 -1.21 -12.59
CA SER A 68 -7.09 -1.31 -11.77
C SER A 68 -6.86 -2.13 -10.50
N ASP A 69 -6.16 -3.25 -10.62
CA ASP A 69 -5.84 -4.12 -9.48
C ASP A 69 -4.85 -3.46 -8.51
N LEU A 70 -3.80 -2.80 -9.01
CA LEU A 70 -2.85 -2.04 -8.19
C LEU A 70 -3.56 -0.94 -7.38
N ALA A 71 -4.43 -0.16 -8.04
CA ALA A 71 -5.21 0.89 -7.38
C ALA A 71 -6.13 0.31 -6.28
N ARG A 72 -6.88 -0.74 -6.60
CA ARG A 72 -7.79 -1.41 -5.65
C ARG A 72 -7.06 -1.94 -4.42
N ARG A 73 -5.89 -2.55 -4.61
CA ARG A 73 -5.06 -3.06 -3.50
C ARG A 73 -4.53 -1.93 -2.62
N CYS A 74 -4.07 -0.83 -3.24
CA CYS A 74 -3.63 0.36 -2.52
C CYS A 74 -4.75 0.94 -1.64
N ASP A 75 -5.94 1.12 -2.21
CA ASP A 75 -7.10 1.62 -1.46
C ASP A 75 -7.46 0.71 -0.29
N ARG A 76 -7.43 -0.62 -0.49
CA ARG A 76 -7.68 -1.61 0.55
C ARG A 76 -6.66 -1.56 1.68
N ILE A 77 -5.38 -1.40 1.38
CA ILE A 77 -4.31 -1.20 2.37
C ILE A 77 -4.56 0.07 3.20
N VAL A 78 -4.93 1.17 2.54
CA VAL A 78 -5.26 2.43 3.23
C VAL A 78 -6.44 2.23 4.19
N ASP A 79 -7.48 1.53 3.76
CA ASP A 79 -8.66 1.27 4.60
C ASP A 79 -8.35 0.37 5.79
N ILE A 80 -7.60 -0.73 5.59
CA ILE A 80 -7.13 -1.59 6.68
C ILE A 80 -6.30 -0.78 7.68
N SER A 81 -5.41 0.10 7.20
CA SER A 81 -4.56 0.92 8.07
C SER A 81 -5.35 1.87 8.97
N ARG A 82 -6.46 2.41 8.45
CA ARG A 82 -7.38 3.27 9.23
C ARG A 82 -8.02 2.45 10.34
N HIS A 83 -8.37 1.19 10.07
CA HIS A 83 -8.94 0.30 11.08
C HIS A 83 -7.92 -0.05 12.17
N ILE A 84 -6.69 -0.44 11.82
CA ILE A 84 -5.61 -0.75 12.77
C ILE A 84 -5.30 0.45 13.69
N SER A 85 -5.38 1.66 13.16
CA SER A 85 -4.96 2.89 13.86
C SER A 85 -6.04 3.52 14.77
N GLN A 86 -7.21 2.90 14.94
CA GLN A 86 -8.30 3.48 15.72
C GLN A 86 -8.13 3.25 17.25
N PRO A 87 -8.24 4.29 18.08
CA PRO A 87 -7.89 4.26 19.52
C PRO A 87 -8.95 3.65 20.46
N SER A 88 -10.09 3.16 19.96
CA SER A 88 -11.29 2.90 20.76
C SER A 88 -11.57 1.44 21.16
N GLU A 89 -10.76 0.46 20.74
CA GLU A 89 -10.94 -0.97 21.09
C GLU A 89 -9.71 -1.54 21.81
N PRO A 90 -9.83 -2.71 22.48
CA PRO A 90 -8.69 -3.42 23.06
C PRO A 90 -7.59 -3.59 22.01
N LEU A 91 -6.43 -3.01 22.32
CA LEU A 91 -5.33 -2.80 21.37
C LEU A 91 -4.73 -4.11 20.83
N ALA A 92 -5.06 -5.29 21.39
CA ALA A 92 -4.44 -6.56 21.02
C ALA A 92 -5.17 -7.26 19.86
N ASP A 93 -6.47 -7.55 20.00
CA ASP A 93 -7.19 -8.40 19.03
C ASP A 93 -7.48 -7.73 17.69
N ARG A 94 -7.68 -6.41 17.69
CA ARG A 94 -7.84 -5.61 16.46
C ARG A 94 -6.50 -5.45 15.76
N TRP A 95 -5.45 -5.25 16.53
CA TRP A 95 -4.10 -5.09 16.03
C TRP A 95 -3.65 -6.38 15.36
N GLU A 96 -3.79 -7.54 16.02
CA GLU A 96 -3.41 -8.82 15.46
C GLU A 96 -4.17 -9.16 14.16
N ARG A 97 -5.51 -9.05 14.16
CA ARG A 97 -6.33 -9.33 12.97
C ARG A 97 -6.08 -8.33 11.84
N GLY A 98 -6.00 -7.05 12.16
CA GLY A 98 -5.76 -6.00 11.18
C GLY A 98 -4.37 -6.12 10.56
N TRP A 99 -3.35 -6.47 11.35
CA TRP A 99 -2.01 -6.73 10.83
C TRP A 99 -1.97 -7.95 9.93
N HIS A 100 -2.66 -9.04 10.28
CA HIS A 100 -2.73 -10.22 9.41
C HIS A 100 -3.29 -9.85 8.03
N GLN A 101 -4.43 -9.14 8.01
CA GLN A 101 -5.04 -8.66 6.76
C GLN A 101 -4.13 -7.69 5.99
N LEU A 102 -3.44 -6.80 6.70
CA LEU A 102 -2.51 -5.87 6.07
C LEU A 102 -1.35 -6.62 5.42
N ILE A 103 -0.77 -7.62 6.08
CA ILE A 103 0.33 -8.43 5.53
C ILE A 103 -0.12 -9.20 4.30
N GLU A 104 -1.30 -9.84 4.32
CA GLU A 104 -1.87 -10.51 3.15
C GLU A 104 -2.01 -9.56 1.95
N GLU A 105 -2.52 -8.34 2.16
CA GLU A 105 -2.65 -7.35 1.08
C GLU A 105 -1.29 -6.81 0.61
N LEU A 106 -0.31 -6.71 1.49
CA LEU A 106 1.07 -6.32 1.13
C LEU A 106 1.75 -7.40 0.29
N ASP A 107 1.53 -8.69 0.59
CA ASP A 107 2.04 -9.81 -0.20
C ASP A 107 1.46 -9.77 -1.62
N LEU A 108 0.14 -9.61 -1.74
CA LEU A 108 -0.54 -9.50 -3.03
C LEU A 108 -0.09 -8.27 -3.83
N LEU A 109 0.10 -7.12 -3.17
CA LEU A 109 0.63 -5.93 -3.83
C LEU A 109 2.07 -6.13 -4.29
N GLU A 110 2.92 -6.74 -3.47
CA GLU A 110 4.31 -7.03 -3.81
C GLU A 110 4.41 -7.97 -5.04
N GLU A 111 3.58 -9.00 -5.11
CA GLU A 111 3.52 -9.90 -6.26
C GLU A 111 3.14 -9.17 -7.55
N LEU A 112 2.10 -8.32 -7.52
CA LEU A 112 1.70 -7.50 -8.67
C LEU A 112 2.83 -6.57 -9.12
N LEU A 113 3.52 -5.93 -8.19
CA LEU A 113 4.65 -5.04 -8.47
C LEU A 113 5.83 -5.79 -9.11
N LYS A 114 6.13 -7.00 -8.64
CA LYS A 114 7.18 -7.86 -9.22
C LYS A 114 6.83 -8.32 -10.62
N GLN A 115 5.57 -8.67 -10.88
CA GLN A 115 5.11 -9.04 -12.23
C GLN A 115 5.21 -7.85 -13.20
N SER A 116 4.92 -6.64 -12.74
CA SER A 116 5.11 -5.41 -13.54
C SER A 116 6.57 -5.17 -13.95
N LEU A 117 7.55 -5.60 -13.14
CA LEU A 117 8.97 -5.51 -13.50
C LEU A 117 9.38 -6.50 -14.58
N VAL A 118 8.78 -7.69 -14.61
CA VAL A 118 9.10 -8.76 -15.58
C VAL A 118 8.55 -8.45 -16.97
N ASN A 119 7.44 -7.70 -17.05
CA ASN A 119 6.76 -7.37 -18.30
C ASN A 119 7.26 -6.07 -18.97
N ARG A 120 8.34 -5.45 -18.43
CA ARG A 120 9.00 -4.26 -19.00
C ARG A 120 10.27 -4.64 -19.73
#